data_AF-A0A973BTS4-F1
#
_entry.id   AF-A0A973BTS4-F1
#
_cell.length_a   1.000
_cell.length_b   1.000
_cell.length_c   1.000
_cell.angle_alpha   90.00
_cell.angle_beta   90.00
_cell.angle_gamma   90.00
#
_symmetry.space_group_name_H-M   'P 1'
#
loop_
_entity.id
_entity.type
_entity.pdbx_description
1 polymer ?
#
loop_
_entity_poly.entity_id
_entity_poly.type
_entity_poly.pdbx_seq_one_letter_code
_entity_poly.pdbx_strand_id
1 'polypeptide(L)'
;MKKFFILSLMATLSACGGDNNFDDISYLSCQINSSHAVYVIDREIDVAQCWDTDIAYKSQVLAVQSCGKQVNLYLKSRYSDPHTVTYSVQTTHCQ
;
A
#
# COMPACT_ATOMS: atom_id res chain seq x y z
N MET A 1 -3.69 -57.09 -4.68
CA MET A 1 -2.73 -56.12 -4.11
C MET A 1 -3.53 -55.00 -3.48
N LYS A 2 -3.22 -54.67 -2.21
CA LYS A 2 -3.72 -53.50 -1.46
C LYS A 2 -3.46 -52.23 -2.30
N LYS A 3 -4.31 -51.20 -2.29
CA LYS A 3 -4.37 -50.19 -1.23
C LYS A 3 -5.61 -49.31 -1.39
N PHE A 4 -6.34 -49.14 -0.30
CA PHE A 4 -7.30 -48.07 -0.06
C PHE A 4 -6.57 -46.73 -0.03
N PHE A 5 -7.09 -45.72 -0.73
CA PHE A 5 -6.76 -44.31 -0.51
C PHE A 5 -8.01 -43.59 -0.03
N ILE A 6 -8.21 -43.66 1.28
CA ILE A 6 -9.03 -42.72 2.05
C ILE A 6 -8.02 -41.73 2.63
N LEU A 7 -8.14 -40.43 2.32
CA LEU A 7 -8.18 -39.41 3.37
C LEU A 7 -8.63 -38.06 2.81
N SER A 8 -9.85 -37.70 3.22
CA SER A 8 -10.36 -36.34 3.28
C SER A 8 -9.49 -35.50 4.23
N LEU A 9 -9.16 -34.28 3.81
CA LEU A 9 -8.82 -33.22 4.75
C LEU A 9 -9.42 -31.91 4.21
N MET A 10 -10.69 -31.68 4.58
CA MET A 10 -11.30 -30.35 4.53
C MET A 10 -10.50 -29.44 5.47
N ALA A 11 -9.65 -28.62 4.89
CA ALA A 11 -9.09 -27.46 5.58
C ALA A 11 -10.21 -26.42 5.68
N THR A 12 -10.92 -26.43 6.81
CA THR A 12 -11.73 -25.29 7.24
C THR A 12 -10.80 -24.10 7.33
N LEU A 13 -10.93 -23.16 6.39
CA LEU A 13 -10.39 -21.82 6.53
C LEU A 13 -11.00 -21.26 7.81
N SER A 14 -10.19 -21.20 8.87
CA SER A 14 -10.46 -20.39 10.03
C SER A 14 -10.76 -18.99 9.53
N ALA A 15 -12.02 -18.59 9.58
CA ALA A 15 -12.37 -17.19 9.53
C ALA A 15 -11.58 -16.53 10.67
N CYS A 16 -10.59 -15.70 10.32
CA CYS A 16 -10.05 -14.73 11.25
C CYS A 16 -11.19 -13.75 11.55
N GLY A 17 -12.06 -14.14 12.49
CA GLY A 17 -12.89 -13.23 13.26
C GLY A 17 -11.97 -12.44 14.19
N GLY A 18 -11.15 -11.57 13.58
CA GLY A 18 -10.49 -10.50 14.29
C GLY A 18 -11.53 -9.40 14.44
N ASP A 19 -12.02 -9.25 15.67
CA ASP A 19 -12.80 -8.09 16.08
C ASP A 19 -11.85 -6.89 16.03
N ASN A 20 -11.77 -6.28 14.85
CA ASN A 20 -10.83 -5.20 14.63
C ASN A 20 -11.48 -3.93 15.12
N ASN A 21 -11.29 -3.65 16.40
CA ASN A 21 -11.56 -2.35 16.97
C ASN A 21 -10.54 -1.34 16.40
N PHE A 22 -10.70 -0.98 15.13
CA PHE A 22 -9.87 -0.03 14.38
C PHE A 22 -10.22 1.43 14.71
N ASP A 23 -11.04 1.67 15.73
CA ASP A 23 -11.66 2.98 15.98
C ASP A 23 -10.63 4.13 16.12
N ASP A 24 -9.37 3.83 16.43
CA ASP A 24 -8.31 4.85 16.54
C ASP A 24 -7.27 4.91 15.42
N ILE A 25 -7.22 3.97 14.47
CA ILE A 25 -6.22 4.05 13.39
C ILE A 25 -6.68 5.06 12.34
N SER A 26 -5.92 6.14 12.20
CA SER A 26 -6.08 7.13 11.15
C SER A 26 -4.85 7.12 10.25
N TYR A 27 -5.05 7.07 8.94
CA TYR A 27 -3.99 7.25 7.96
C TYR A 27 -3.83 8.73 7.63
N LEU A 28 -2.64 9.26 7.85
CA LEU A 28 -2.32 10.70 7.88
C LEU A 28 -1.35 11.13 6.77
N SER A 29 -0.63 10.20 6.14
CA SER A 29 0.26 10.53 5.03
C SER A 29 0.41 9.39 4.02
N CYS A 30 1.04 9.73 2.89
CA CYS A 30 1.33 8.88 1.75
C CYS A 30 2.81 9.02 1.38
N GLN A 31 3.51 7.90 1.19
CA GLN A 31 4.94 7.90 0.86
C GLN A 31 5.26 6.88 -0.24
N ILE A 32 6.20 7.23 -1.13
CA ILE A 32 6.81 6.29 -2.08
C ILE A 32 7.90 5.48 -1.36
N ASN A 33 7.78 4.15 -1.42
CA ASN A 33 8.70 3.23 -0.74
C ASN A 33 9.80 2.71 -1.69
N SER A 34 9.52 2.64 -2.99
CA SER A 34 10.51 2.26 -3.99
C SER A 34 10.18 2.85 -5.35
N SER A 35 11.22 3.06 -6.16
CA SER A 35 11.12 3.55 -7.52
C SER A 35 11.94 2.69 -8.48
N HIS A 36 11.37 2.45 -9.66
CA HIS A 36 12.04 1.76 -10.77
C HIS A 36 12.66 2.74 -11.78
N ALA A 37 12.97 3.97 -11.37
CA ALA A 37 13.68 4.91 -12.23
C ALA A 37 15.04 4.37 -12.69
N VAL A 38 15.40 4.69 -13.93
CA VAL A 38 16.69 4.29 -14.53
C VAL A 38 17.85 4.96 -13.81
N TYR A 39 17.71 6.25 -13.50
CA TYR A 39 18.74 7.03 -12.83
C TYR A 39 18.60 6.93 -11.31
N VAL A 40 19.74 6.75 -10.62
CA VAL A 40 19.81 6.68 -9.15
C VAL A 40 19.18 7.92 -8.51
N ILE A 41 19.53 9.10 -9.03
CA ILE A 41 19.05 10.39 -8.51
C ILE A 41 17.52 10.49 -8.57
N ASP A 42 16.91 9.99 -9.65
CA ASP A 42 15.45 9.98 -9.76
C ASP A 42 14.81 9.03 -8.75
N ARG A 43 15.42 7.86 -8.48
CA ARG A 43 14.93 6.95 -7.44
C ARG A 43 14.98 7.59 -6.06
N GLU A 44 16.06 8.30 -5.76
CA GLU A 44 16.22 9.02 -4.50
C GLU A 44 15.18 10.14 -4.36
N ILE A 45 14.95 10.91 -5.43
CA ILE A 45 13.93 11.96 -5.44
C ILE A 45 12.52 11.39 -5.31
N ASP A 46 12.22 10.27 -5.97
CA ASP A 46 10.93 9.59 -5.89
C ASP A 46 10.68 9.08 -4.46
N VAL A 47 11.64 8.37 -3.85
CA VAL A 47 11.51 7.81 -2.48
C VAL A 47 11.48 8.90 -1.40
N ALA A 48 12.06 10.07 -1.69
CA ALA A 48 11.95 11.24 -0.82
C ALA A 48 10.55 11.89 -0.83
N GLN A 49 9.66 11.51 -1.74
CA GLN A 49 8.31 12.07 -1.76
C GLN A 49 7.45 11.53 -0.60
N CYS A 50 6.92 12.48 0.17
CA CYS A 50 5.91 12.24 1.19
C CYS A 50 4.86 13.36 1.13
N TRP A 51 3.59 12.99 1.26
CA TRP A 51 2.48 13.94 1.28
C TRP A 51 1.58 13.66 2.48
N ASP A 52 1.41 14.67 3.32
CA ASP A 52 0.37 14.67 4.34
C ASP A 52 -1.01 14.82 3.72
N THR A 53 -2.01 14.24 4.38
CA THR A 53 -3.42 14.46 4.05
C THR A 53 -4.07 15.30 5.14
N ASP A 54 -4.85 16.30 4.73
CA ASP A 54 -5.69 17.10 5.63
C ASP A 54 -6.85 16.27 6.23
N ILE A 55 -7.12 15.10 5.63
CA ILE A 55 -8.16 14.17 6.05
C ILE A 55 -7.52 12.97 6.74
N ALA A 56 -7.89 12.74 7.99
CA ALA A 56 -7.56 11.53 8.75
C ALA A 56 -8.46 10.36 8.29
N TYR A 57 -7.97 9.58 7.32
CA TYR A 57 -8.75 8.45 6.80
C TYR A 57 -8.79 7.31 7.82
N LYS A 58 -10.00 6.87 8.22
CA LYS A 58 -10.18 5.64 9.02
C LYS A 58 -10.17 4.37 8.17
N SER A 59 -10.51 4.49 6.88
CA SER A 59 -10.46 3.37 5.93
C SER A 59 -9.13 3.33 5.21
N GLN A 60 -8.42 2.21 5.34
CA GLN A 60 -7.18 1.97 4.59
C GLN A 60 -7.41 2.02 3.08
N VAL A 61 -8.54 1.51 2.59
CA VAL A 61 -8.86 1.49 1.16
C VAL A 61 -8.99 2.92 0.61
N LEU A 62 -9.70 3.79 1.32
CA LEU A 62 -9.83 5.20 0.91
C LEU A 62 -8.49 5.94 0.97
N ALA A 63 -7.70 5.68 2.02
CA ALA A 63 -6.37 6.25 2.16
C ALA A 63 -5.46 5.85 0.99
N VAL A 64 -5.41 4.56 0.66
CA VAL A 64 -4.60 4.03 -0.45
C VAL A 64 -5.07 4.58 -1.80
N GLN A 65 -6.39 4.70 -2.02
CA GLN A 65 -6.92 5.33 -3.24
C GLN A 65 -6.51 6.80 -3.36
N SER A 66 -6.57 7.56 -2.27
CA SER A 66 -6.11 8.96 -2.25
C SER A 66 -4.62 9.06 -2.51
N CYS A 67 -3.82 8.22 -1.85
CA CYS A 67 -2.38 8.13 -2.04
C CYS A 67 -2.02 7.78 -3.50
N GLY A 68 -2.73 6.83 -4.11
CA GLY A 68 -2.54 6.48 -5.52
C GLY A 68 -2.83 7.62 -6.49
N LYS A 69 -3.85 8.46 -6.20
CA LYS A 69 -4.09 9.68 -7.00
C LYS A 69 -2.94 10.66 -6.88
N GLN A 70 -2.45 10.90 -5.66
CA GLN A 70 -1.34 11.82 -5.40
C GLN A 70 -0.05 11.36 -6.09
N VAL A 71 0.30 10.09 -5.95
CA VAL A 71 1.46 9.49 -6.62
C VAL A 71 1.33 9.59 -8.14
N ASN A 72 0.15 9.31 -8.70
CA ASN A 72 -0.06 9.43 -10.15
C ASN A 72 0.10 10.87 -10.64
N LEU A 73 -0.38 11.87 -9.89
CA LEU A 73 -0.17 13.28 -10.20
C LEU A 73 1.31 13.65 -10.20
N TYR A 74 2.04 13.23 -9.17
CA TYR A 74 3.49 13.40 -9.09
C TYR A 74 4.20 12.80 -10.31
N LEU A 75 3.95 11.52 -10.60
CA LEU A 75 4.60 10.83 -11.71
C LEU A 75 4.31 11.50 -13.05
N LYS A 76 3.06 11.90 -13.31
CA LYS A 76 2.68 12.61 -14.53
C LYS A 76 3.33 13.99 -14.67
N SER A 77 3.60 14.67 -13.56
CA SER A 77 4.27 15.97 -13.58
C SER A 77 5.77 15.86 -13.84
N ARG A 78 6.39 14.74 -13.44
CA ARG A 78 7.83 14.54 -13.46
C ARG A 78 8.32 13.78 -14.69
N TYR A 79 7.56 12.77 -15.12
CA TYR A 79 7.96 11.85 -16.18
C TYR A 79 7.01 11.97 -17.37
N SER A 80 7.59 12.00 -18.57
CA SER A 80 6.84 11.91 -19.83
C SER A 80 6.40 10.48 -20.15
N ASP A 81 7.19 9.51 -19.70
CA ASP A 81 7.00 8.09 -19.99
C ASP A 81 6.38 7.35 -18.79
N PRO A 82 5.74 6.19 -19.02
CA PRO A 82 5.19 5.37 -17.93
C PRO A 82 6.27 4.98 -16.93
N HIS A 83 6.07 5.41 -15.68
CA HIS A 83 7.01 5.18 -14.59
C HIS A 83 6.32 4.41 -13.46
N THR A 84 7.02 3.47 -12.84
CA THR A 84 6.43 2.59 -11.82
C THR A 84 7.13 2.77 -10.48
N VAL A 85 6.33 3.02 -9.44
CA VAL A 85 6.76 3.13 -8.05
C VAL A 85 5.87 2.28 -7.16
N THR A 86 6.36 1.92 -5.97
CA THR A 86 5.52 1.38 -4.90
C THR A 86 5.31 2.45 -3.84
N TYR A 87 4.12 2.50 -3.25
CA TYR A 87 3.76 3.49 -2.25
C TYR A 87 2.91 2.88 -1.15
N SER A 88 2.87 3.56 0.00
CA SER A 88 2.09 3.15 1.16
C SER A 88 1.50 4.35 1.89
N VAL A 89 0.48 4.07 2.70
CA VAL A 89 -0.11 5.05 3.62
C VAL A 89 0.43 4.82 5.01
N GLN A 90 0.70 5.91 5.73
CA GLN A 90 1.22 5.87 7.09
C GLN A 90 0.20 6.48 8.05
N THR A 91 0.28 6.06 9.33
CA THR A 91 -0.57 6.60 10.40
C THR A 91 0.04 7.82 11.07
N THR A 92 1.18 8.29 10.59
CA THR A 92 1.91 9.47 11.06
C THR A 92 2.06 10.46 9.92
N HIS A 93 2.31 11.71 10.27
CA HIS A 93 2.69 12.73 9.29
C HIS A 93 4.08 12.46 8.69
N CYS A 94 4.35 13.08 7.56
CA CYS A 94 5.69 13.15 6.97
C CYS A 94 6.68 13.81 7.95
N GLN A 95 7.91 13.30 8.00
CA GLN A 95 8.99 13.80 8.89
C GLN A 95 10.05 14.57 8.12
#